data_AF-A0A2V2SC05-F1
#
_entry.id   AF-A0A2V2SC05-F1
#
_cell.length_a   1.000
_cell.length_b   1.000
_cell.length_c   1.000
_cell.angle_alpha   90.00
_cell.angle_beta   90.00
_cell.angle_gamma   90.00
#
_symmetry.space_group_name_H-M   'P 1'
#
loop_
_entity.id
_entity.type
_entity.pdbx_description
1 polymer ?
#
loop_
_entity_poly.entity_id
_entity_poly.type
_entity_poly.pdbx_seq_one_letter_code
_entity_poly.pdbx_strand_id
1 'polypeptide(L)'
;MDAILSRLRASRLAKESRRITAVAAYEDSVTDARVNHFCRALSKEKGRHCEIVRQMWLLNELRMPPLRAVAAVEAAAADLVIVSLHHCEDLPEAIKNWIELSLQKKGRRPALLLALIDPVHEGDSGEICSFLEKAASKAGIEFLVGNVEHEAVDHR
;
A
#
# COMPACT_ATOMS: atom_id res chain seq x y z
N MET A 1 -8.82 -10.81 3.70
CA MET A 1 -7.92 -9.82 4.37
C MET A 1 -6.97 -10.47 5.39
N ASP A 2 -7.39 -11.51 6.13
CA ASP A 2 -6.61 -12.13 7.21
C ASP A 2 -5.23 -12.69 6.83
N ALA A 3 -5.08 -13.21 5.61
CA ALA A 3 -3.80 -13.74 5.14
C ALA A 3 -2.70 -12.66 5.07
N ILE A 4 -3.06 -11.43 4.65
CA ILE A 4 -2.13 -10.30 4.55
C ILE A 4 -1.69 -9.85 5.94
N LEU A 5 -2.66 -9.74 6.85
CA LEU A 5 -2.40 -9.28 8.21
C LEU A 5 -1.57 -10.30 9.00
N SER A 6 -1.82 -11.61 8.78
CA SER A 6 -1.01 -12.70 9.31
C SER A 6 0.44 -12.67 8.80
N ARG A 7 0.65 -12.38 7.51
CA ARG A 7 2.01 -12.22 6.94
C ARG A 7 2.69 -10.97 7.49
N LEU A 8 1.96 -9.86 7.62
CA LEU A 8 2.47 -8.66 8.27
C LEU A 8 2.87 -8.92 9.72
N ARG A 9 2.10 -9.71 10.49
CA ARG A 9 2.51 -10.13 11.84
C ARG A 9 3.84 -10.89 11.85
N ALA A 10 4.07 -11.75 10.86
CA ALA A 10 5.31 -12.51 10.75
C ALA A 10 6.51 -11.65 10.33
N SER A 11 6.25 -10.57 9.59
CA SER A 11 7.26 -9.61 9.14
C SER A 11 7.92 -8.87 10.30
N ARG A 12 9.20 -8.51 10.14
CA ARG A 12 9.97 -7.77 11.16
C ARG A 12 9.38 -6.39 11.47
N LEU A 13 8.73 -5.77 10.47
CA LEU A 13 8.07 -4.47 10.57
C LEU A 13 7.09 -4.37 11.74
N ALA A 14 6.34 -5.46 11.94
CA ALA A 14 5.23 -5.47 12.85
C ALA A 14 5.61 -6.04 14.22
N LYS A 15 6.79 -6.67 14.36
CA LYS A 15 7.18 -7.37 15.60
C LYS A 15 7.66 -6.46 16.72
N GLU A 16 8.22 -5.28 16.41
CA GLU A 16 8.97 -4.49 17.42
C GLU A 16 8.50 -3.03 17.56
N SER A 17 7.64 -2.53 16.66
CA SER A 17 7.33 -1.11 16.59
C SER A 17 6.02 -0.74 17.31
N ARG A 18 6.11 0.17 18.29
CA ARG A 18 4.95 0.84 18.91
C ARG A 18 4.19 1.77 17.95
N ARG A 19 4.83 2.13 16.84
CA ARG A 19 4.28 3.00 15.81
C ARG A 19 4.69 2.50 14.43
N ILE A 20 3.72 2.40 13.54
CA ILE A 20 3.93 2.05 12.13
C ILE A 20 3.62 3.29 11.31
N THR A 21 4.56 3.72 10.48
CA THR A 21 4.35 4.78 9.51
C THR A 21 3.93 4.18 8.16
N ALA A 22 2.82 4.67 7.62
CA ALA A 22 2.31 4.23 6.34
C ALA A 22 2.14 5.42 5.40
N VAL A 23 2.45 5.22 4.13
CA VAL A 23 2.14 6.17 3.07
C VAL A 23 1.29 5.44 2.05
N ALA A 24 0.13 6.00 1.75
CA ALA A 24 -0.82 5.39 0.83
C ALA A 24 -1.07 6.29 -0.36
N ALA A 25 -1.03 5.72 -1.56
CA ALA A 25 -1.57 6.32 -2.76
C ALA A 25 -2.91 5.68 -3.10
N TYR A 26 -3.93 6.50 -3.37
CA TYR A 26 -5.29 6.05 -3.63
C TYR A 26 -5.95 6.87 -4.75
N GLU A 27 -6.86 6.23 -5.47
CA GLU A 27 -7.50 6.78 -6.67
C GLU A 27 -8.65 7.73 -6.33
N ASP A 28 -9.48 7.34 -5.37
CA ASP A 28 -10.79 7.91 -5.08
C ASP A 28 -11.25 7.59 -3.65
N SER A 29 -12.48 7.98 -3.29
CA SER A 29 -13.02 7.73 -1.96
C SER A 29 -13.17 6.24 -1.60
N VAL A 30 -13.42 5.37 -2.59
CA VAL A 30 -13.59 3.93 -2.34
C VAL A 30 -12.24 3.28 -2.01
N THR A 31 -11.22 3.61 -2.79
CA THR A 31 -9.85 3.15 -2.59
C THR A 31 -9.21 3.76 -1.34
N ASP A 32 -9.57 4.99 -0.94
CA ASP A 32 -9.23 5.58 0.36
C ASP A 32 -9.83 4.79 1.53
N ALA A 33 -11.13 4.52 1.48
CA ALA A 33 -11.84 3.76 2.51
C ALA A 33 -11.21 2.37 2.69
N ARG A 34 -10.74 1.75 1.60
CA ARG A 34 -10.02 0.48 1.61
C ARG A 34 -8.72 0.54 2.41
N VAL A 35 -7.90 1.58 2.18
CA VAL A 35 -6.66 1.81 2.95
C VAL A 35 -7.01 2.04 4.43
N ASN A 36 -8.03 2.85 4.70
CA ASN A 36 -8.46 3.15 6.06
C ASN A 36 -8.95 1.91 6.81
N HIS A 37 -9.73 1.06 6.15
CA HIS A 37 -10.18 -0.22 6.67
C HIS A 37 -8.99 -1.13 7.00
N PHE A 38 -8.06 -1.28 6.06
CA PHE A 38 -6.86 -2.08 6.22
C PHE A 38 -6.01 -1.63 7.42
N CYS A 39 -5.73 -0.33 7.53
CA CYS A 39 -4.96 0.20 8.64
C CYS A 39 -5.69 0.05 9.98
N ARG A 40 -7.02 0.22 10.01
CA ARG A 40 -7.82 -0.03 11.21
C ARG A 40 -7.73 -1.50 11.64
N ALA A 41 -7.81 -2.44 10.69
CA ALA A 41 -7.65 -3.86 10.96
C ALA A 41 -6.24 -4.16 11.52
N LEU A 42 -5.19 -3.62 10.88
CA LEU A 42 -3.81 -3.79 11.34
C LEU A 42 -3.57 -3.26 12.76
N SER A 43 -4.15 -2.10 13.12
CA SER A 43 -4.05 -1.55 14.47
C SER A 43 -4.76 -2.42 15.51
N LYS A 44 -5.99 -2.88 15.20
CA LYS A 44 -6.74 -3.80 16.07
C LYS A 44 -5.97 -5.10 16.32
N GLU A 45 -5.37 -5.62 15.25
CA GLU A 45 -4.67 -6.90 15.27
C GLU A 45 -3.38 -6.89 16.11
N LYS A 46 -2.76 -5.71 16.28
CA LYS A 46 -1.60 -5.47 17.14
C LYS A 46 -1.95 -5.09 18.59
N GLY A 47 -3.23 -4.93 18.91
CA GLY A 47 -3.70 -4.55 20.25
C GLY A 47 -3.55 -3.06 20.56
N ARG A 48 -3.89 -2.68 21.81
CA ARG A 48 -4.13 -1.28 22.25
C ARG A 48 -2.90 -0.33 22.23
N HIS A 49 -1.76 -0.74 21.67
CA HIS A 49 -0.49 0.00 21.77
C HIS A 49 0.23 0.24 20.45
N CYS A 50 -0.37 -0.10 19.29
CA CYS A 50 0.23 0.19 17.98
C CYS A 50 -0.48 1.37 17.31
N GLU A 51 0.20 2.52 17.27
CA GLU A 51 -0.25 3.69 16.52
C GLU A 51 0.10 3.52 15.04
N ILE A 52 -0.87 3.76 14.15
CA ILE A 52 -0.61 3.77 12.70
C ILE A 52 -0.76 5.20 12.21
N VAL A 53 0.36 5.81 11.84
CA VAL A 53 0.40 7.16 11.28
C VAL A 53 0.46 7.06 9.77
N ARG A 54 -0.48 7.72 9.10
CA ARG A 54 -0.71 7.57 7.66
C ARG A 54 -0.60 8.92 6.97
N GLN A 55 0.15 8.96 5.88
CA GLN A 55 0.03 10.00 4.87
C GLN A 55 -0.72 9.45 3.68
N MET A 56 -1.68 10.23 3.19
CA MET A 56 -2.62 9.82 2.16
C MET A 56 -2.42 10.75 0.96
N TRP A 57 -2.17 10.18 -0.21
CA TRP A 57 -1.92 10.91 -1.46
C TRP A 57 -2.93 10.48 -2.52
N LEU A 58 -3.63 11.44 -3.11
CA LEU A 58 -4.46 11.17 -4.29
C LEU A 58 -3.55 10.89 -5.49
N LEU A 59 -3.88 9.90 -6.31
CA LEU A 59 -3.13 9.62 -7.54
C LEU A 59 -3.01 10.86 -8.44
N ASN A 60 -4.05 11.70 -8.47
CA ASN A 60 -4.04 12.94 -9.24
C ASN A 60 -2.98 13.93 -8.75
N GLU A 61 -2.69 13.96 -7.44
CA GLU A 61 -1.62 14.80 -6.87
C GLU A 61 -0.23 14.31 -7.30
N LEU A 62 -0.06 12.99 -7.40
CA LEU A 62 1.19 12.37 -7.85
C LEU A 62 1.49 12.63 -9.34
N ARG A 63 0.51 13.11 -10.12
CA ARG A 63 0.76 13.57 -11.49
C ARG A 63 1.61 14.84 -11.49
N MET A 64 1.51 15.67 -10.45
CA MET A 64 2.32 16.86 -10.30
C MET A 64 3.75 16.49 -9.86
N PRO A 65 4.79 16.75 -10.67
CA PRO A 65 6.17 16.42 -10.31
C PRO A 65 6.64 16.87 -8.92
N PRO A 66 6.35 18.11 -8.44
CA PRO A 66 6.80 18.53 -7.12
C PRO A 66 6.15 17.73 -6.00
N LEU A 67 4.84 17.46 -6.09
CA LEU A 67 4.13 16.68 -5.07
C LEU A 67 4.56 15.21 -5.09
N ARG A 68 4.75 14.63 -6.28
CA ARG A 68 5.31 13.28 -6.44
C ARG A 68 6.68 13.14 -5.78
N ALA A 69 7.54 14.15 -5.88
CA ALA A 69 8.84 14.13 -5.22
C ALA A 69 8.71 14.14 -3.69
N VAL A 70 7.77 14.92 -3.14
CA VAL A 70 7.47 14.95 -1.69
C VAL A 70 6.91 13.62 -1.22
N ALA A 71 5.85 13.14 -1.88
CA ALA A 71 5.22 11.86 -1.57
C ALA A 71 6.21 10.69 -1.64
N ALA A 72 7.17 10.73 -2.58
CA ALA A 72 8.20 9.69 -2.68
C ALA A 72 9.20 9.73 -1.53
N VAL A 73 9.55 10.92 -1.02
CA VAL A 73 10.41 11.05 0.16
C VAL A 73 9.69 10.50 1.40
N GLU A 74 8.41 10.80 1.55
CA GLU A 74 7.60 10.26 2.64
C GLU A 74 7.50 8.73 2.55
N ALA A 75 7.19 8.19 1.37
CA ALA A 75 7.08 6.75 1.15
C ALA A 75 8.41 6.00 1.35
N ALA A 76 9.54 6.64 1.03
CA ALA A 76 10.87 6.08 1.30
C ALA A 76 11.20 6.01 2.80
N ALA A 77 10.67 6.95 3.60
CA ALA A 77 10.85 6.98 5.04
C ALA A 77 9.88 6.05 5.81
N ALA A 78 8.81 5.62 5.15
CA ALA A 78 7.73 4.84 5.74
C ALA A 78 8.03 3.34 5.86
N ASP A 79 7.49 2.75 6.92
CA ASP A 79 7.52 1.31 7.19
C ASP A 79 6.65 0.54 6.18
N LEU A 80 5.53 1.15 5.78
CA LEU A 80 4.53 0.57 4.89
C LEU A 80 4.21 1.54 3.75
N VAL A 81 4.32 1.06 2.51
CA VAL A 81 3.85 1.78 1.32
C VAL A 81 2.64 1.03 0.79
N ILE A 82 1.50 1.72 0.68
CA ILE A 82 0.24 1.15 0.24
C ILE A 82 -0.14 1.78 -1.10
N VAL A 83 -0.55 0.96 -2.06
CA VAL A 83 -1.12 1.42 -3.33
C VAL A 83 -2.50 0.81 -3.43
N SER A 84 -3.54 1.64 -3.34
CA SER A 84 -4.94 1.22 -3.38
C SER A 84 -5.58 1.72 -4.66
N LEU A 85 -5.97 0.80 -5.52
CA LEU A 85 -6.39 1.09 -6.90
C LEU A 85 -7.63 0.29 -7.25
N HIS A 86 -8.42 0.80 -8.18
CA HIS A 86 -9.35 -0.05 -8.89
C HIS A 86 -8.60 -1.02 -9.81
N HIS A 87 -9.28 -2.07 -10.25
CA HIS A 87 -8.75 -2.89 -11.31
C HIS A 87 -8.54 -2.02 -12.56
N CYS A 88 -7.31 -1.98 -13.06
CA CYS A 88 -6.97 -1.35 -14.32
C CYS A 88 -5.99 -2.27 -15.07
N GLU A 89 -6.02 -2.19 -16.41
CA GLU A 89 -5.11 -2.96 -17.25
C GLU A 89 -3.66 -2.48 -17.08
N ASP A 90 -3.46 -1.16 -16.90
CA ASP A 90 -2.15 -0.59 -16.66
C ASP A 90 -2.17 0.55 -15.63
N LEU A 91 -1.07 0.66 -14.90
CA LEU A 91 -0.85 1.72 -13.93
C LEU A 91 -0.36 2.99 -14.62
N PRO A 92 -0.94 4.17 -14.34
CA PRO A 92 -0.46 5.42 -14.92
C PRO A 92 1.03 5.65 -14.63
N GLU A 93 1.76 6.15 -15.63
CA GLU A 93 3.22 6.32 -15.55
C GLU A 93 3.66 7.18 -14.35
N ALA A 94 2.85 8.17 -13.97
CA ALA A 94 3.10 9.00 -12.79
C ALA A 94 3.23 8.15 -11.50
N ILE A 95 2.44 7.10 -11.38
CA ILE A 95 2.38 6.24 -10.19
C ILE A 95 3.52 5.22 -10.24
N LYS A 96 3.80 4.63 -11.41
CA LYS A 96 4.99 3.81 -11.65
C LYS A 96 6.25 4.58 -11.23
N ASN A 97 6.40 5.81 -11.71
CA ASN A 97 7.50 6.70 -11.38
C ASN A 97 7.56 7.04 -9.88
N TRP A 98 6.41 7.28 -9.24
CA TRP A 98 6.37 7.53 -7.79
C TRP A 98 6.83 6.31 -6.99
N ILE A 99 6.37 5.10 -7.33
CA ILE A 99 6.77 3.85 -6.67
C ILE A 99 8.28 3.65 -6.85
N GLU A 100 8.78 3.71 -8.08
CA GLU A 100 10.21 3.55 -8.33
C GLU A 100 11.05 4.58 -7.59
N LEU A 101 10.65 5.86 -7.59
CA LEU A 101 11.35 6.90 -6.85
C LEU A 101 11.35 6.67 -5.34
N SER A 102 10.22 6.22 -4.80
CA SER A 102 10.06 5.90 -3.37
C SER A 102 10.96 4.73 -2.96
N LEU A 103 11.03 3.70 -3.81
CA LEU A 103 11.78 2.48 -3.55
C LEU A 103 13.28 2.67 -3.79
N GLN A 104 13.69 3.47 -4.77
CA GLN A 104 15.09 3.83 -5.00
C GLN A 104 15.68 4.65 -3.84
N LYS A 105 14.88 5.54 -3.25
CA LYS A 105 15.28 6.34 -2.09
C LYS A 105 15.26 5.54 -0.78
N LYS A 106 14.77 4.31 -0.81
CA LYS A 106 14.63 3.48 0.37
C LYS A 106 16.00 2.98 0.82
N GLY A 107 16.38 3.36 2.03
CA GLY A 107 17.61 2.86 2.67
C GLY A 107 17.46 1.41 3.13
N ARG A 108 18.39 0.93 3.96
CA ARG A 108 18.40 -0.43 4.54
C ARG A 108 17.27 -0.72 5.55
N ARG A 109 16.25 0.14 5.65
CA ARG A 109 15.16 -0.05 6.61
C ARG A 109 14.22 -1.16 6.11
N PRO A 110 13.83 -2.11 6.98
CA PRO A 110 12.81 -3.09 6.61
C PRO A 110 11.54 -2.33 6.26
N ALA A 111 10.93 -2.66 5.12
CA ALA A 111 9.72 -2.02 4.67
C ALA A 111 8.92 -2.95 3.77
N LEU A 112 7.64 -2.63 3.59
CA LEU A 112 6.71 -3.46 2.85
C LEU A 112 5.93 -2.63 1.83
N LEU A 113 5.76 -3.18 0.65
CA LEU A 113 4.87 -2.66 -0.39
C LEU A 113 3.59 -3.50 -0.40
N LEU A 114 2.45 -2.86 -0.19
CA LEU A 114 1.14 -3.49 -0.18
C LEU A 114 0.30 -2.95 -1.34
N ALA A 115 -0.13 -3.83 -2.23
CA ALA A 115 -1.13 -3.52 -3.24
C ALA A 115 -2.53 -3.90 -2.72
N LEU A 116 -3.47 -2.96 -2.70
CA LEU A 116 -4.88 -3.22 -2.41
C LEU A 116 -5.70 -2.99 -3.67
N ILE A 117 -5.95 -4.06 -4.43
CA ILE A 117 -6.63 -4.01 -5.73
C ILE A 117 -7.98 -4.70 -5.60
N ASP A 118 -8.98 -4.24 -6.36
CA ASP A 118 -10.28 -4.91 -6.38
C ASP A 118 -10.17 -6.37 -6.84
N PRO A 119 -10.94 -7.28 -6.23
CA PRO A 119 -11.06 -8.65 -6.71
C PRO A 119 -11.71 -8.62 -8.10
N VAL A 120 -11.00 -9.18 -9.05
CA VAL A 120 -11.40 -9.20 -10.45
C VAL A 120 -12.54 -10.20 -10.63
N HIS A 121 -13.67 -9.75 -11.20
CA HIS A 121 -14.65 -10.66 -11.79
C HIS A 121 -14.29 -10.97 -13.25
N GLU A 122 -13.11 -11.57 -13.50
CA GLU A 122 -12.51 -11.85 -14.84
C GLU A 122 -11.71 -10.67 -15.46
N GLY A 123 -10.38 -10.80 -15.59
CA GLY A 123 -9.46 -9.70 -15.99
C GLY A 123 -8.11 -9.69 -15.24
N ASP A 124 -7.00 -9.93 -15.93
CA ASP A 124 -5.70 -10.23 -15.33
C ASP A 124 -5.03 -8.99 -14.68
N SER A 125 -5.14 -8.82 -13.36
CA SER A 125 -4.34 -7.82 -12.61
C SER A 125 -2.85 -8.21 -12.49
N GLY A 126 -2.44 -9.27 -13.21
CA GLY A 126 -1.10 -9.81 -13.24
C GLY A 126 -0.04 -8.83 -13.70
N GLU A 127 -0.33 -7.89 -14.62
CA GLU A 127 0.68 -6.92 -15.08
C GLU A 127 1.05 -5.90 -14.00
N ILE A 128 0.07 -5.34 -13.31
CA ILE A 128 0.28 -4.41 -12.20
C ILE A 128 0.99 -5.11 -11.05
N CYS A 129 0.52 -6.31 -10.68
CA CYS A 129 1.16 -7.08 -9.62
C CYS A 129 2.60 -7.44 -9.99
N SER A 130 2.85 -7.84 -11.24
CA SER A 130 4.19 -8.13 -11.76
C SER A 130 5.11 -6.91 -11.73
N PHE A 131 4.59 -5.72 -12.07
CA PHE A 131 5.35 -4.47 -11.99
C PHE A 131 5.73 -4.16 -10.53
N LEU A 132 4.75 -4.20 -9.62
CA LEU A 132 4.96 -3.91 -8.20
C LEU A 132 5.91 -4.91 -7.54
N GLU A 133 5.78 -6.20 -7.86
CA GLU A 133 6.66 -7.26 -7.38
C GLU A 133 8.10 -7.06 -7.88
N LYS A 134 8.28 -6.74 -9.18
CA LYS A 134 9.61 -6.42 -9.74
C LYS A 134 10.22 -5.20 -9.07
N ALA A 135 9.42 -4.16 -8.81
CA ALA A 135 9.88 -2.94 -8.15
C ALA A 135 10.30 -3.22 -6.69
N ALA A 136 9.51 -3.98 -5.95
CA ALA A 136 9.81 -4.39 -4.58
C ALA A 136 11.06 -5.28 -4.50
N SER A 137 11.19 -6.24 -5.42
CA SER A 137 12.34 -7.14 -5.51
C SER A 137 13.64 -6.39 -5.79
N LYS A 138 13.62 -5.42 -6.73
CA LYS A 138 14.77 -4.54 -7.00
C LYS A 138 15.21 -3.73 -5.77
N ALA A 139 14.26 -3.34 -4.92
CA ALA A 139 14.52 -2.59 -3.70
C ALA A 139 14.79 -3.48 -2.47
N GLY A 140 14.72 -4.82 -2.63
CA GLY A 140 14.96 -5.78 -1.55
C GLY A 140 13.92 -5.72 -0.42
N ILE A 141 12.67 -5.32 -0.73
CA ILE A 141 11.58 -5.23 0.23
C ILE A 141 10.50 -6.28 -0.02
N GLU A 142 9.69 -6.57 1.00
CA GLU A 142 8.58 -7.52 0.88
C GLU A 142 7.42 -6.89 0.11
N PHE A 143 6.81 -7.68 -0.79
CA PHE A 143 5.60 -7.31 -1.52
C PHE A 143 4.43 -8.21 -1.09
N LEU A 144 3.28 -7.58 -0.83
CA LEU A 144 2.02 -8.26 -0.56
C LEU A 144 0.93 -7.70 -1.47
N VAL A 145 0.05 -8.58 -1.93
CA VAL A 145 -1.20 -8.22 -2.59
C VAL A 145 -2.34 -8.56 -1.66
N GLY A 146 -3.28 -7.63 -1.54
CA GLY A 146 -4.47 -7.78 -0.75
C GLY A 146 -5.73 -7.54 -1.54
N ASN A 147 -6.55 -8.58 -1.63
CA ASN A 147 -7.92 -8.44 -2.12
C ASN A 147 -8.81 -8.16 -0.92
N VAL A 148 -9.55 -7.06 -0.99
CA VAL A 148 -10.62 -6.79 -0.05
C VAL A 148 -11.88 -7.36 -0.69
N GLU A 149 -12.28 -8.54 -0.22
CA GLU A 149 -13.62 -9.03 -0.50
C GLU A 149 -14.58 -7.92 -0.04
N HIS A 150 -15.41 -7.45 -0.96
CA HIS A 150 -16.46 -6.52 -0.65
C HIS A 150 -17.41 -7.25 0.29
N GLU A 151 -17.27 -7.07 1.61
CA GLU A 151 -18.35 -7.41 2.53
C GLU A 151 -19.54 -6.57 2.07
N ALA A 152 -20.43 -7.22 1.31
CA ALA A 152 -21.68 -6.64 0.87
C ALA A 152 -22.35 -6.06 2.11
N VAL A 153 -22.45 -4.74 2.15
CA VAL A 153 -23.25 -4.06 3.16
C VAL A 153 -24.68 -4.45 2.86
N ASP A 154 -25.17 -5.46 3.57
CA ASP A 154 -26.58 -5.82 3.64
C ASP A 154 -27.29 -4.62 4.28
N HIS A 155 -27.85 -3.75 3.43
CA HIS A 155 -28.76 -2.71 3.87
C HIS A 155 -30.09 -3.38 4.22
N ARG A 156 -30.24 -3.68 5.50
CA ARG A 156 -31.50 -4.12 6.11
C ARG A 156 -32.32 -2.95 6.62
#